data_AF-A0A951MU98-F1
#
_entry.id   AF-A0A951MU98-F1
#
_cell.length_a   1.000
_cell.length_b   1.000
_cell.length_c   1.000
_cell.angle_alpha   90.00
_cell.angle_beta   90.00
_cell.angle_gamma   90.00
#
_symmetry.space_group_name_H-M   'P 1'
#
loop_
_entity.id
_entity.type
_entity.pdbx_description
1 polymer ?
#
loop_
_entity_poly.entity_id
_entity_poly.type
_entity_poly.pdbx_seq_one_letter_code
_entity_poly.pdbx_strand_id
1 'polypeptide(L)'
;MRTKAVETGRDRKRFARAAGMGQVSLISVLAGTLVAFASFAILLAIVAGVLSAVGIDTEGLTSNDYRELGIGAAVVAGLVLFLSYFFGGYIAGRLARRAGALNGGLVLVVALLIGAVVALVVGTQGDTEALASDLRVIGVPTSGEDYASVATIAGILALVAMLAGSVLGGLTGERWHGKLTSRAFSPDVGPEATARQEVEAQQGADLAQAPAQQAAGPTLTERLAADRRAATSGLGSEGGANARSAPPADINSTSTAPVATAEGRRRERPLRSDTPRRQQ
;
A
#
# COMPACT_ATOMS: atom_id res chain seq x y z
N MET A 1 11.96 2.68 -36.42
CA MET A 1 10.59 2.37 -35.95
C MET A 1 10.68 1.86 -34.50
N ARG A 2 10.12 2.57 -33.51
CA ARG A 2 10.07 2.13 -32.11
C ARG A 2 8.77 1.35 -31.89
N THR A 3 8.86 0.03 -31.76
CA THR A 3 7.74 -0.82 -31.34
C THR A 3 7.41 -0.55 -29.88
N LYS A 4 6.24 0.03 -29.60
CA LYS A 4 5.72 0.14 -28.23
C LYS A 4 5.42 -1.28 -27.73
N ALA A 5 6.24 -1.78 -26.82
CA ALA A 5 5.98 -3.03 -26.13
C ALA A 5 4.66 -2.89 -25.35
N VAL A 6 3.64 -3.64 -25.76
CA VAL A 6 2.34 -3.65 -25.09
C VAL A 6 2.47 -4.53 -23.86
N GLU A 7 2.69 -3.90 -22.72
CA GLU A 7 2.83 -4.57 -21.43
C GLU A 7 1.50 -5.23 -21.04
N THR A 8 1.48 -6.57 -21.06
CA THR A 8 0.28 -7.35 -20.83
C THR A 8 -0.17 -7.27 -19.36
N GLY A 9 -1.48 -7.40 -19.11
CA GLY A 9 -2.03 -7.34 -17.74
C GLY A 9 -1.48 -8.44 -16.80
N ARG A 10 -0.88 -9.50 -17.36
CA ARG A 10 -0.25 -10.59 -16.62
C ARG A 10 1.15 -10.21 -16.14
N ASP A 11 1.88 -9.41 -16.92
CA ASP A 11 3.19 -8.87 -16.54
C ASP A 11 3.04 -7.84 -15.42
N ARG A 12 2.00 -7.00 -15.44
CA ARG A 12 1.70 -6.07 -14.33
C ARG A 12 1.47 -6.80 -13.00
N LYS A 13 0.77 -7.94 -13.01
CA LYS A 13 0.55 -8.76 -11.80
C LYS A 13 1.85 -9.42 -11.31
N ARG A 14 2.75 -9.78 -12.21
CA ARG A 14 4.07 -10.35 -11.87
C ARG A 14 5.01 -9.29 -11.32
N PHE A 15 5.05 -8.11 -11.92
CA PHE A 15 5.81 -6.96 -11.40
C PHE A 15 5.23 -6.43 -10.09
N ALA A 16 3.90 -6.49 -9.88
CA ALA A 16 3.26 -6.15 -8.62
C ALA A 16 3.67 -7.10 -7.47
N ARG A 17 3.71 -8.41 -7.74
CA ARG A 17 4.22 -9.41 -6.78
C ARG A 17 5.73 -9.30 -6.57
N ALA A 18 6.51 -9.04 -7.63
CA ALA A 18 7.95 -8.84 -7.55
C ALA A 18 8.33 -7.52 -6.84
N ALA A 19 7.47 -6.51 -6.87
CA ALA A 19 7.63 -5.23 -6.15
C ALA A 19 7.20 -5.28 -4.67
N GLY A 20 6.91 -6.47 -4.11
CA GLY A 20 6.57 -6.64 -2.70
C GLY A 20 5.18 -6.13 -2.29
N MET A 21 4.28 -5.87 -3.25
CA MET A 21 2.90 -5.48 -2.94
C MET A 21 2.10 -6.73 -2.56
N GLY A 22 1.86 -6.92 -1.26
CA GLY A 22 1.08 -8.04 -0.73
C GLY A 22 1.71 -8.82 0.43
N GLN A 23 2.74 -8.30 1.11
CA GLN A 23 3.33 -9.05 2.22
C GLN A 23 2.37 -9.12 3.42
N VAL A 24 1.96 -10.36 3.71
CA VAL A 24 1.24 -10.70 4.94
C VAL A 24 2.22 -10.60 6.11
N SER A 25 1.81 -9.91 7.18
CA SER A 25 2.67 -9.69 8.36
C SER A 25 2.08 -10.45 9.53
N LEU A 26 2.79 -11.47 10.02
CA LEU A 26 2.33 -12.29 11.14
C LEU A 26 2.07 -11.46 12.39
N ILE A 27 2.96 -10.51 12.71
CA ILE A 27 2.83 -9.64 13.88
C ILE A 27 1.56 -8.77 13.77
N SER A 28 1.29 -8.27 12.56
CA SER A 28 0.08 -7.47 12.29
C SER A 28 -1.19 -8.28 12.53
N VAL A 29 -1.22 -9.51 12.00
CA VAL A 29 -2.34 -10.42 12.16
C VAL A 29 -2.54 -10.79 13.64
N LEU A 30 -1.46 -11.12 14.35
CA LEU A 30 -1.51 -11.46 15.78
C LEU A 30 -2.03 -10.29 16.63
N ALA A 31 -1.54 -9.07 16.38
CA ALA A 31 -2.05 -7.87 17.05
C ALA A 31 -3.55 -7.67 16.78
N GLY A 32 -3.98 -7.83 15.52
CA GLY A 32 -5.39 -7.78 15.15
C GLY A 32 -6.24 -8.84 15.84
N THR A 33 -5.75 -10.09 15.92
CA THR A 33 -6.47 -11.17 16.63
C THR A 33 -6.63 -10.91 18.11
N LEU A 34 -5.60 -10.39 18.77
CA LEU A 34 -5.66 -10.04 20.19
C LEU A 34 -6.69 -8.94 20.43
N VAL A 35 -6.72 -7.92 19.57
CA VAL A 35 -7.71 -6.83 19.64
C VAL A 35 -9.12 -7.33 19.37
N ALA A 36 -9.30 -8.28 18.44
CA ALA A 36 -10.59 -8.89 18.21
C ALA A 36 -11.11 -9.58 19.49
N PHE A 37 -10.31 -10.44 20.12
CA PHE A 37 -10.69 -11.12 21.35
C PHE A 37 -10.96 -10.15 22.51
N ALA A 38 -10.10 -9.14 22.71
CA ALA A 38 -10.31 -8.12 23.73
C ALA A 38 -11.61 -7.32 23.50
N SER A 39 -11.86 -6.91 22.25
CA SER A 39 -13.07 -6.18 21.88
C SER A 39 -14.31 -7.05 22.02
N PHE A 40 -14.23 -8.34 21.67
CA PHE A 40 -15.31 -9.31 21.87
C PHE A 40 -15.68 -9.42 23.34
N ALA A 41 -14.69 -9.61 24.22
CA ALA A 41 -14.92 -9.72 25.66
C ALA A 41 -15.58 -8.45 26.25
N ILE A 42 -15.10 -7.26 25.85
CA ILE A 42 -15.66 -5.98 26.31
C ILE A 42 -17.10 -5.80 25.83
N LEU A 43 -17.36 -6.02 24.53
CA LEU A 43 -18.70 -5.88 23.97
C LEU A 43 -19.67 -6.89 24.57
N LEU A 44 -19.23 -8.12 24.78
CA LEU A 44 -20.04 -9.16 25.43
C LEU A 44 -20.36 -8.79 26.88
N ALA A 45 -19.40 -8.25 27.63
CA ALA A 45 -19.63 -7.78 29.00
C ALA A 45 -20.63 -6.62 29.06
N ILE A 46 -20.58 -5.69 28.08
CA ILE A 46 -21.56 -4.61 27.96
C ILE A 46 -22.95 -5.19 27.70
N VAL A 47 -23.09 -6.11 26.74
CA VAL A 47 -24.38 -6.75 26.44
C VAL A 47 -24.92 -7.48 27.67
N ALA A 48 -24.10 -8.27 28.36
CA ALA A 48 -24.50 -8.96 29.58
C ALA A 48 -24.96 -7.99 30.68
N GLY A 49 -24.23 -6.89 30.87
CA GLY A 49 -24.60 -5.83 31.81
C GLY A 49 -25.93 -5.17 31.48
N VAL A 50 -26.21 -4.91 30.19
CA VAL A 50 -27.49 -4.35 29.74
C VAL A 50 -28.64 -5.34 29.96
N LEU A 51 -28.46 -6.62 29.62
CA LEU A 51 -29.48 -7.65 29.85
C LEU A 51 -29.83 -7.77 31.34
N SER A 52 -28.81 -7.77 32.21
CA SER A 52 -29.00 -7.77 33.66
C SER A 52 -29.74 -6.53 34.17
N ALA A 53 -29.39 -5.34 33.67
CA ALA A 53 -30.05 -4.09 34.07
C ALA A 53 -31.52 -4.00 33.64
N VAL A 54 -31.90 -4.67 32.55
CA VAL A 54 -33.29 -4.71 32.04
C VAL A 54 -34.10 -5.84 32.70
N GLY A 55 -33.48 -6.68 33.54
CA GLY A 55 -34.15 -7.78 34.25
C GLY A 55 -34.51 -8.96 33.36
N ILE A 56 -33.72 -9.18 32.29
CA ILE A 56 -33.89 -10.37 31.44
C ILE A 56 -33.22 -11.56 32.13
N ASP A 57 -34.00 -12.31 32.91
CA ASP A 57 -33.56 -13.54 33.55
C ASP A 57 -33.67 -14.71 32.56
N THR A 58 -32.51 -15.19 32.11
CA THR A 58 -32.43 -16.29 31.13
C THR A 58 -32.81 -17.67 31.68
N GLU A 59 -32.98 -17.79 33.00
CA GLU A 59 -33.25 -19.05 33.71
C GLU A 59 -34.73 -19.51 33.64
N GLY A 60 -35.66 -18.63 33.28
CA GLY A 60 -37.12 -18.90 33.33
C GLY A 60 -37.84 -18.91 31.98
N LEU A 61 -37.11 -18.91 30.86
CA LEU A 61 -37.69 -18.74 29.52
C LEU A 61 -38.41 -20.01 29.04
N THR A 62 -39.56 -19.87 28.37
CA THR A 62 -40.27 -20.99 27.74
C THR A 62 -39.87 -21.17 26.27
N SER A 63 -40.14 -22.34 25.66
CA SER A 63 -39.78 -22.66 24.25
C SER A 63 -40.21 -21.60 23.21
N ASN A 64 -41.31 -20.90 23.45
CA ASN A 64 -41.78 -19.83 22.54
C ASN A 64 -41.01 -18.52 22.76
N ASP A 65 -40.68 -18.18 24.00
CA ASP A 65 -39.86 -17.01 24.33
C ASP A 65 -38.46 -17.16 23.72
N TYR A 66 -37.90 -18.37 23.70
CA TYR A 66 -36.64 -18.65 23.02
C TYR A 66 -36.66 -18.39 21.51
N ARG A 67 -37.82 -18.46 20.85
CA ARG A 67 -37.92 -18.23 19.40
C ARG A 67 -37.96 -16.73 19.06
N GLU A 68 -38.67 -15.93 19.85
CA GLU A 68 -38.67 -14.46 19.69
C GLU A 68 -37.37 -13.83 20.22
N LEU A 69 -36.91 -14.23 21.41
CA LEU A 69 -35.62 -13.80 21.96
C LEU A 69 -34.46 -14.32 21.11
N GLY A 70 -34.60 -15.48 20.47
CA GLY A 70 -33.56 -16.10 19.67
C GLY A 70 -33.13 -15.26 18.48
N ILE A 71 -34.06 -14.58 17.81
CA ILE A 71 -33.71 -13.68 16.69
C ILE A 71 -32.98 -12.43 17.22
N GLY A 72 -33.49 -11.82 18.29
CA GLY A 72 -32.86 -10.65 18.91
C GLY A 72 -31.44 -10.96 19.40
N ALA A 73 -31.28 -12.07 20.11
CA ALA A 73 -29.98 -12.57 20.58
C ALA A 73 -29.03 -12.88 19.41
N ALA A 74 -29.52 -13.51 18.34
CA ALA A 74 -28.71 -13.78 17.15
C ALA A 74 -28.22 -12.50 16.45
N VAL A 75 -29.09 -11.48 16.34
CA VAL A 75 -28.71 -10.19 15.76
C VAL A 75 -27.67 -9.49 16.63
N VAL A 76 -27.87 -9.43 17.95
CA VAL A 76 -26.92 -8.83 18.88
C VAL A 76 -25.58 -9.56 18.86
N ALA A 77 -25.59 -10.89 18.92
CA ALA A 77 -24.37 -11.70 18.82
C ALA A 77 -23.65 -11.47 17.48
N GLY A 78 -24.39 -11.43 16.37
CA GLY A 78 -23.85 -11.12 15.05
C GLY A 78 -23.19 -9.74 14.98
N LEU A 79 -23.83 -8.71 15.58
CA LEU A 79 -23.27 -7.36 15.66
C LEU A 79 -22.01 -7.30 16.53
N VAL A 80 -22.01 -7.97 17.68
CA VAL A 80 -20.84 -8.05 18.57
C VAL A 80 -19.66 -8.71 17.86
N LEU A 81 -19.90 -9.84 17.18
CA LEU A 81 -18.88 -10.53 16.38
C LEU A 81 -18.39 -9.64 15.23
N PHE A 82 -19.30 -9.02 14.49
CA PHE A 82 -18.95 -8.12 13.39
C PHE A 82 -18.08 -6.95 13.87
N LEU A 83 -18.47 -6.25 14.95
CA LEU A 83 -17.71 -5.12 15.50
C LEU A 83 -16.35 -5.54 16.06
N SER A 84 -16.31 -6.64 16.83
CA SER A 84 -15.06 -7.18 17.37
C SER A 84 -14.05 -7.47 16.26
N TYR A 85 -14.48 -8.20 15.23
CA TYR A 85 -13.61 -8.55 14.11
C TYR A 85 -13.30 -7.35 13.22
N PHE A 86 -14.21 -6.37 13.14
CA PHE A 86 -13.94 -5.09 12.51
C PHE A 86 -12.78 -4.34 13.20
N PHE A 87 -12.78 -4.24 14.52
CA PHE A 87 -11.68 -3.60 15.25
C PHE A 87 -10.36 -4.38 15.11
N GLY A 88 -10.40 -5.71 15.20
CA GLY A 88 -9.21 -6.54 15.00
C GLY A 88 -8.63 -6.42 13.59
N GLY A 89 -9.50 -6.50 12.58
CA GLY A 89 -9.14 -6.29 11.18
C GLY A 89 -8.59 -4.89 10.94
N TYR A 90 -9.17 -3.86 11.55
CA TYR A 90 -8.69 -2.47 11.44
C TYR A 90 -7.27 -2.29 11.96
N ILE A 91 -6.94 -2.87 13.11
CA ILE A 91 -5.58 -2.84 13.66
C ILE A 91 -4.62 -3.61 12.73
N ALA A 92 -5.00 -4.82 12.28
CA ALA A 92 -4.19 -5.56 11.31
C ALA A 92 -3.99 -4.80 9.98
N GLY A 93 -5.00 -4.06 9.54
CA GLY A 93 -4.93 -3.21 8.34
C GLY A 93 -3.99 -2.03 8.51
N ARG A 94 -3.96 -1.41 9.71
CA ARG A 94 -3.06 -0.28 10.02
C ARG A 94 -1.60 -0.68 10.13
N LEU A 95 -1.31 -1.90 10.60
CA LEU A 95 0.05 -2.41 10.69
C LEU A 95 0.53 -3.08 9.37
N ALA A 96 -0.38 -3.44 8.47
CA ALA A 96 -0.05 -4.05 7.19
C ALA A 96 0.32 -3.02 6.11
N ARG A 97 1.52 -3.15 5.51
CA ARG A 97 1.88 -2.36 4.32
C ARG A 97 1.20 -2.96 3.08
N ARG A 98 0.20 -2.24 2.55
CA ARG A 98 -0.44 -2.47 1.23
C ARG A 98 -1.22 -3.80 1.07
N ALA A 99 -1.71 -4.39 2.16
CA ALA A 99 -2.41 -5.67 2.14
C ALA A 99 -3.46 -5.80 3.27
N GLY A 100 -4.18 -4.72 3.57
CA GLY A 100 -5.10 -4.64 4.71
C GLY A 100 -6.26 -5.63 4.63
N ALA A 101 -6.84 -5.84 3.45
CA ALA A 101 -7.89 -6.86 3.25
C ALA A 101 -7.37 -8.28 3.53
N LEU A 102 -6.17 -8.62 3.04
CA LEU A 102 -5.56 -9.94 3.24
C LEU A 102 -5.21 -10.17 4.71
N ASN A 103 -4.60 -9.18 5.37
CA ASN A 103 -4.25 -9.29 6.79
C ASN A 103 -5.52 -9.30 7.66
N GLY A 104 -6.55 -8.52 7.33
CA GLY A 104 -7.86 -8.58 8.00
C GLY A 104 -8.55 -9.93 7.84
N GLY A 105 -8.50 -10.55 6.65
CA GLY A 105 -8.98 -11.92 6.45
C GLY A 105 -8.18 -12.94 7.28
N LEU A 106 -6.85 -12.79 7.35
CA LEU A 106 -5.98 -13.65 8.16
C LEU A 106 -6.26 -13.55 9.66
N VAL A 107 -6.77 -12.41 10.16
CA VAL A 107 -7.22 -12.29 11.56
C VAL A 107 -8.28 -13.35 11.88
N LEU A 108 -9.25 -13.57 11.00
CA LEU A 108 -10.25 -14.62 11.21
C LEU A 108 -9.59 -16.00 11.24
N VAL A 109 -8.73 -16.31 10.28
CA VAL A 109 -8.07 -17.62 10.18
C VAL A 109 -7.25 -17.92 11.43
N VAL A 110 -6.45 -16.97 11.89
CA VAL A 110 -5.61 -17.14 13.09
C VAL A 110 -6.48 -17.20 14.35
N ALA A 111 -7.56 -16.42 14.43
CA ALA A 111 -8.50 -16.50 15.55
C ALA A 111 -9.17 -17.89 15.64
N LEU A 112 -9.58 -18.46 14.50
CA LEU A 112 -10.14 -19.82 14.45
C LEU A 112 -9.09 -20.88 14.85
N LEU A 113 -7.85 -20.71 14.41
CA LEU A 113 -6.76 -21.60 14.79
C LEU A 113 -6.50 -21.57 16.30
N ILE A 114 -6.40 -20.36 16.89
CA ILE A 114 -6.25 -20.20 18.34
C ILE A 114 -7.44 -20.81 19.08
N GLY A 115 -8.66 -20.54 18.61
CA GLY A 115 -9.89 -21.11 19.18
C GLY A 115 -9.89 -22.64 19.15
N ALA A 116 -9.46 -23.25 18.05
CA ALA A 116 -9.34 -24.70 17.93
C ALA A 116 -8.30 -25.29 18.91
N VAL A 117 -7.15 -24.62 19.07
CA VAL A 117 -6.12 -25.04 20.06
C VAL A 117 -6.65 -24.94 21.49
N VAL A 118 -7.33 -23.83 21.83
CA VAL A 118 -7.94 -23.65 23.16
C VAL A 118 -9.00 -24.72 23.41
N ALA A 119 -9.87 -24.98 22.45
CA ALA A 119 -10.91 -26.01 22.56
C ALA A 119 -10.31 -27.40 22.79
N LEU A 120 -9.22 -27.75 22.08
CA LEU A 120 -8.50 -29.01 22.29
C LEU A 120 -7.95 -29.10 23.73
N VAL A 121 -7.27 -28.05 24.20
CA VAL A 121 -6.67 -28.03 25.54
C VAL A 121 -7.73 -28.14 26.63
N VAL A 122 -8.81 -27.37 26.53
CA VAL A 122 -9.93 -27.44 27.49
C VAL A 122 -10.59 -28.82 27.45
N GLY A 123 -10.78 -29.40 26.25
CA GLY A 123 -11.33 -30.74 26.10
C GLY A 123 -10.49 -31.84 26.76
N THR A 124 -9.17 -31.63 26.93
CA THR A 124 -8.30 -32.58 27.63
C THR A 124 -8.28 -32.41 29.16
N GLN A 125 -8.77 -31.29 29.70
CA GLN A 125 -8.70 -30.95 31.13
C GLN A 125 -10.06 -30.98 31.85
N GLY A 126 -11.17 -30.96 31.13
CA GLY A 126 -12.50 -31.03 31.73
C GLY A 126 -12.85 -32.46 32.17
N ASP A 127 -13.50 -32.60 33.33
CA ASP A 127 -14.30 -33.78 33.67
C ASP A 127 -15.43 -33.87 32.64
N THR A 128 -15.14 -34.56 31.54
CA THR A 128 -16.01 -34.67 30.36
C THR A 128 -17.42 -35.15 30.72
N GLU A 129 -17.60 -35.86 31.84
CA GLU A 129 -18.90 -36.31 32.33
C GLU A 129 -19.75 -35.19 32.95
N ALA A 130 -19.16 -34.26 33.72
CA ALA A 130 -19.89 -33.14 34.33
C ALA A 130 -20.27 -32.10 33.25
N LEU A 131 -19.36 -31.83 32.32
CA LEU A 131 -19.63 -30.95 31.18
C LEU A 131 -20.67 -31.57 30.23
N ALA A 132 -20.59 -32.87 29.92
CA ALA A 132 -21.59 -33.53 29.08
C ALA A 132 -22.96 -33.62 29.75
N SER A 133 -23.02 -33.72 31.08
CA SER A 133 -24.27 -33.69 31.86
C SER A 133 -24.97 -32.33 31.78
N ASP A 134 -24.25 -31.24 32.09
CA ASP A 134 -24.82 -29.87 32.07
C ASP A 134 -25.18 -29.42 30.65
N LEU A 135 -24.38 -29.81 29.66
CA LEU A 135 -24.66 -29.52 28.25
C LEU A 135 -25.86 -30.30 27.73
N ARG A 136 -26.07 -31.55 28.16
CA ARG A 136 -27.24 -32.37 27.77
C ARG A 136 -28.55 -31.87 28.41
N VAL A 137 -28.47 -31.24 29.59
CA VAL A 137 -29.62 -30.59 30.26
C VAL A 137 -30.04 -29.30 29.55
N ILE A 138 -29.11 -28.58 28.91
CA ILE A 138 -29.37 -27.34 28.16
C ILE A 138 -29.68 -27.63 26.67
N GLY A 139 -29.74 -28.90 26.26
CA GLY A 139 -29.93 -29.29 24.86
C GLY A 139 -28.74 -28.96 23.96
N VAL A 140 -27.56 -28.77 24.55
CA VAL A 140 -26.33 -28.54 23.82
C VAL A 140 -25.83 -29.88 23.25
N PRO A 141 -25.68 -29.97 21.93
CA PRO A 141 -25.25 -31.17 21.23
C PRO A 141 -23.84 -31.66 21.70
N THR A 142 -23.69 -32.93 22.11
CA THR A 142 -22.48 -33.49 22.79
C THR A 142 -21.79 -34.64 22.03
N SER A 143 -22.25 -34.99 20.83
CA SER A 143 -21.70 -36.09 20.03
C SER A 143 -20.80 -35.61 18.87
N GLY A 144 -19.99 -36.49 18.27
CA GLY A 144 -19.14 -36.12 17.12
C GLY A 144 -19.93 -35.63 15.89
N GLU A 145 -21.18 -36.07 15.73
CA GLU A 145 -22.12 -35.61 14.69
C GLU A 145 -22.69 -34.20 14.99
N ASP A 146 -22.74 -33.84 16.27
CA ASP A 146 -23.18 -32.54 16.74
C ASP A 146 -22.13 -31.45 16.50
N TYR A 147 -20.84 -31.80 16.55
CA TYR A 147 -19.77 -30.89 16.10
C TYR A 147 -19.81 -30.63 14.59
N ALA A 148 -20.30 -31.58 13.78
CA ALA A 148 -20.59 -31.31 12.37
C ALA A 148 -21.76 -30.32 12.21
N SER A 149 -22.64 -30.24 13.21
CA SER A 149 -23.70 -29.23 13.33
C SER A 149 -23.20 -27.84 13.73
N VAL A 150 -21.89 -27.63 13.94
CA VAL A 150 -21.28 -26.28 13.96
C VAL A 150 -21.52 -25.54 12.62
N ALA A 151 -21.90 -26.28 11.57
CA ALA A 151 -22.50 -25.74 10.34
C ALA A 151 -24.01 -25.37 10.45
N THR A 152 -24.53 -25.11 11.65
CA THR A 152 -25.88 -24.54 11.83
C THR A 152 -25.94 -23.15 11.17
N ILE A 153 -27.11 -22.75 10.67
CA ILE A 153 -27.31 -21.42 10.04
C ILE A 153 -26.72 -20.29 10.90
N ALA A 154 -26.90 -20.35 12.23
CA ALA A 154 -26.33 -19.38 13.17
C ALA A 154 -24.78 -19.35 13.15
N GLY A 155 -24.12 -20.51 13.09
CA GLY A 155 -22.66 -20.61 12.98
C GLY A 155 -22.13 -20.06 11.65
N ILE A 156 -22.84 -20.34 10.55
CA ILE A 156 -22.51 -19.78 9.24
C ILE A 156 -22.65 -18.25 9.25
N LEU A 157 -23.76 -17.72 9.79
CA LEU A 157 -23.98 -16.28 9.90
C LEU A 157 -22.94 -15.61 10.79
N ALA A 158 -22.53 -16.25 11.89
CA ALA A 158 -21.45 -15.79 12.74
C ALA A 158 -20.13 -15.70 11.97
N LEU A 159 -19.74 -16.75 11.24
CA LEU A 159 -18.52 -16.75 10.42
C LEU A 159 -18.57 -15.67 9.32
N VAL A 160 -19.72 -15.48 8.68
CA VAL A 160 -19.92 -14.43 7.67
C VAL A 160 -19.78 -13.04 8.31
N ALA A 161 -20.38 -12.82 9.48
CA ALA A 161 -20.27 -11.56 10.22
C ALA A 161 -18.82 -11.27 10.63
N MET A 162 -18.10 -12.27 11.14
CA MET A 162 -16.69 -12.14 11.54
C MET A 162 -15.80 -11.84 10.31
N LEU A 163 -16.00 -12.56 9.21
CA LEU A 163 -15.24 -12.37 7.97
C LEU A 163 -15.52 -10.99 7.36
N ALA A 164 -16.79 -10.60 7.27
CA ALA A 164 -17.18 -9.29 6.76
C ALA A 164 -16.58 -8.19 7.63
N GLY A 165 -16.70 -8.29 8.96
CA GLY A 165 -16.11 -7.35 9.90
C GLY A 165 -14.61 -7.22 9.70
N SER A 166 -13.87 -8.33 9.72
CA SER A 166 -12.40 -8.31 9.66
C SER A 166 -11.86 -7.78 8.33
N VAL A 167 -12.50 -8.12 7.21
CA VAL A 167 -12.10 -7.62 5.88
C VAL A 167 -12.42 -6.14 5.75
N LEU A 168 -13.62 -5.70 6.14
CA LEU A 168 -13.99 -4.27 6.10
C LEU A 168 -13.11 -3.43 7.04
N GLY A 169 -12.80 -3.96 8.22
CA GLY A 169 -11.86 -3.36 9.17
C GLY A 169 -10.48 -3.18 8.55
N GLY A 170 -9.93 -4.27 7.98
CA GLY A 170 -8.62 -4.26 7.33
C GLY A 170 -8.51 -3.27 6.18
N LEU A 171 -9.54 -3.21 5.32
CA LEU A 171 -9.66 -2.23 4.24
C LEU A 171 -9.67 -0.78 4.78
N THR A 172 -10.45 -0.53 5.83
CA THR A 172 -10.58 0.80 6.44
C THR A 172 -9.27 1.23 7.10
N GLY A 173 -8.57 0.30 7.75
CA GLY A 173 -7.25 0.55 8.36
C GLY A 173 -6.19 0.94 7.34
N GLU A 174 -6.17 0.28 6.18
CA GLU A 174 -5.20 0.52 5.11
C GLU A 174 -5.46 1.83 4.34
N ARG A 175 -6.72 2.23 4.18
CA ARG A 175 -7.15 3.36 3.32
C ARG A 175 -6.44 4.68 3.64
N TRP A 176 -5.98 4.86 4.88
CA TRP A 176 -5.25 6.06 5.29
C TRP A 176 -3.84 6.17 4.66
N HIS A 177 -3.16 5.05 4.44
CA HIS A 177 -1.84 5.02 3.79
C HIS A 177 -1.93 5.07 2.26
N GLY A 178 -3.01 4.54 1.67
CA GLY A 178 -3.25 4.60 0.22
C GLY A 178 -3.30 6.03 -0.33
N LYS A 179 -3.90 6.98 0.42
CA LYS A 179 -4.02 8.39 -0.01
C LYS A 179 -2.70 9.16 -0.08
N LEU A 180 -1.76 8.89 0.84
CA LEU A 180 -0.45 9.55 0.84
C LEU A 180 0.44 8.98 -0.26
N THR A 181 0.34 7.67 -0.49
CA THR A 181 1.12 6.99 -1.51
C THR A 181 0.61 7.32 -2.91
N SER A 182 -0.71 7.44 -3.12
CA SER A 182 -1.26 7.85 -4.42
C SER A 182 -0.83 9.27 -4.80
N ARG A 183 -0.73 10.19 -3.83
CA ARG A 183 -0.23 11.55 -4.04
C ARG A 183 1.28 11.60 -4.32
N ALA A 184 2.05 10.64 -3.81
CA ALA A 184 3.50 10.56 -4.08
C ALA A 184 3.84 9.90 -5.43
N PHE A 185 2.91 9.13 -6.02
CA PHE A 185 3.02 8.54 -7.36
C PHE A 185 2.21 9.28 -8.43
N SER A 186 1.54 10.37 -8.05
CA SER A 186 0.85 11.28 -8.95
C SER A 186 1.88 11.91 -9.92
N PRO A 187 1.74 11.75 -11.25
CA PRO A 187 2.68 12.31 -12.23
C PRO A 187 2.72 13.85 -12.21
N ASP A 188 1.79 14.46 -11.50
CA ASP A 188 1.62 15.89 -11.20
C ASP A 188 2.44 16.38 -9.99
N VAL A 189 2.99 15.50 -9.14
CA VAL A 189 3.71 15.87 -7.92
C VAL A 189 5.01 15.08 -7.79
N GLY A 190 6.13 15.70 -8.18
CA GLY A 190 7.48 15.14 -8.08
C GLY A 190 8.49 15.94 -8.93
N PRO A 191 9.81 15.72 -8.79
CA PRO A 191 10.83 16.46 -9.55
C PRO A 191 10.68 16.34 -11.07
N GLU A 192 10.12 15.22 -11.55
CA GLU A 192 9.79 15.06 -12.97
C GLU A 192 8.56 15.86 -13.43
N ALA A 193 7.62 16.14 -12.52
CA ALA A 193 6.46 16.98 -12.83
C ALA A 193 6.90 18.43 -13.02
N THR A 194 7.79 18.92 -12.16
CA THR A 194 8.42 20.24 -12.28
C THR A 194 9.20 20.36 -13.60
N ALA A 195 9.99 19.34 -13.95
CA ALA A 195 10.73 19.32 -15.21
C ALA A 195 9.81 19.35 -16.44
N ARG A 196 8.66 18.66 -16.42
CA ARG A 196 7.67 18.72 -17.50
C ARG A 196 7.00 20.09 -17.61
N GLN A 197 6.66 20.70 -16.47
CA GLN A 197 6.12 22.06 -16.43
C GLN A 197 7.12 23.09 -16.98
N GLU A 198 8.40 22.95 -16.66
CA GLU A 198 9.47 23.79 -17.20
C GLU A 198 9.62 23.64 -18.72
N VAL A 199 9.56 22.40 -19.23
CA VAL A 199 9.62 22.14 -20.68
C VAL A 199 8.39 22.66 -21.40
N GLU A 200 7.19 22.49 -20.84
CA GLU A 200 5.94 23.03 -21.40
C GLU A 200 5.93 24.57 -21.38
N ALA A 201 6.48 25.19 -20.33
CA ALA A 201 6.64 26.64 -20.24
C ALA A 201 7.65 27.18 -21.27
N GLN A 202 8.78 26.48 -21.47
CA GLN A 202 9.76 26.83 -22.51
C GLN A 202 9.17 26.67 -23.92
N GLN A 203 8.47 25.58 -24.20
CA GLN A 203 7.80 25.37 -25.48
C GLN A 203 6.72 26.43 -25.75
N GLY A 204 5.94 26.80 -24.73
CA GLY A 204 4.97 27.89 -24.84
C GLY A 204 5.63 29.24 -25.14
N ALA A 205 6.78 29.53 -24.53
CA ALA A 205 7.55 30.74 -24.80
C ALA A 205 8.15 30.74 -26.22
N ASP A 206 8.68 29.62 -26.69
CA ASP A 206 9.23 29.47 -28.03
C ASP A 206 8.15 29.62 -29.11
N LEU A 207 6.97 29.02 -28.90
CA LEU A 207 5.81 29.15 -29.80
C LEU A 207 5.27 30.59 -29.83
N ALA A 208 5.33 31.31 -28.71
CA ALA A 208 4.95 32.73 -28.64
C ALA A 208 5.98 33.66 -29.32
N GLN A 209 7.27 33.27 -29.35
CA GLN A 209 8.35 34.03 -29.99
C GLN A 209 8.53 33.71 -31.48
N ALA A 210 8.04 32.55 -31.95
CA ALA A 210 8.15 32.12 -33.35
C ALA A 210 7.61 33.15 -34.39
N PRO A 211 6.45 33.81 -34.18
CA PRO A 211 5.96 34.83 -35.12
C PRO A 211 6.83 36.10 -35.13
N ALA A 212 7.43 36.45 -33.99
CA ALA A 212 8.25 37.65 -33.84
C ALA A 212 9.64 37.49 -34.50
N GLN A 213 10.24 36.31 -34.41
CA GLN A 213 11.52 36.02 -35.06
C GLN A 213 11.39 35.91 -36.59
N GLN A 214 10.26 35.41 -37.10
CA GLN A 214 10.00 35.37 -38.54
C GLN A 214 9.76 36.76 -39.16
N ALA A 215 9.32 37.74 -38.37
CA ALA A 215 9.21 39.14 -38.78
C ALA A 215 10.53 39.92 -38.67
N ALA A 216 11.50 39.44 -37.88
CA ALA A 216 12.78 40.12 -37.61
C ALA A 216 13.97 39.62 -38.46
N GLY A 217 13.77 38.60 -39.29
CA GLY A 217 14.82 38.11 -40.21
C GLY A 217 15.01 39.04 -41.42
N PRO A 218 16.24 39.14 -41.98
CA PRO A 218 16.46 39.95 -43.17
C PRO A 218 15.56 39.45 -44.28
N THR A 219 14.83 40.37 -44.90
CA THR A 219 13.89 40.06 -45.98
C THR A 219 14.63 39.34 -47.10
N LEU A 220 13.93 38.51 -47.87
CA LEU A 220 14.54 37.75 -48.97
C LEU A 220 15.31 38.67 -49.94
N THR A 221 14.83 39.89 -50.11
CA THR A 221 15.49 41.02 -50.78
C THR A 221 16.81 41.46 -50.17
N GLU A 222 16.90 41.60 -48.85
CA GLU A 222 18.15 41.94 -48.16
C GLU A 222 19.17 40.81 -48.21
N ARG A 223 18.70 39.56 -48.13
CA ARG A 223 19.56 38.37 -48.29
C ARG A 223 20.17 38.30 -49.69
N LEU A 224 19.35 38.50 -50.72
CA LEU A 224 19.82 38.57 -52.11
C LEU A 224 20.75 39.77 -52.36
N ALA A 225 20.51 40.90 -51.69
CA ALA A 225 21.38 42.07 -51.78
C ALA A 225 22.75 41.83 -51.12
N ALA A 226 22.78 41.15 -49.97
CA ALA A 226 24.01 40.77 -49.29
C ALA A 226 24.83 39.77 -50.13
N ASP A 227 24.16 38.79 -50.73
CA ASP A 227 24.79 37.76 -51.58
C ASP A 227 25.38 38.37 -52.87
N ARG A 228 24.66 39.31 -53.50
CA ARG A 228 25.19 40.10 -54.62
C ARG A 228 26.42 40.93 -54.24
N ARG A 229 26.40 41.58 -53.06
CA ARG A 229 27.55 42.37 -52.58
C ARG A 229 28.78 41.49 -52.37
N ALA A 230 28.60 40.31 -51.78
CA ALA A 230 29.65 39.32 -51.60
C ALA A 230 30.22 38.83 -52.95
N ALA A 231 29.35 38.58 -53.94
CA ALA A 231 29.76 38.20 -55.29
C ALA A 231 30.53 39.33 -56.01
N THR A 232 30.18 40.59 -55.78
CA THR A 232 30.89 41.74 -56.39
C THR A 232 32.22 42.06 -55.71
N SER A 233 32.40 41.74 -54.42
CA SER A 233 33.67 41.94 -53.71
C SER A 233 34.76 40.92 -54.08
N GLY A 234 34.41 39.83 -54.78
CA GLY A 234 35.36 38.80 -55.23
C GLY A 234 36.03 39.05 -56.58
N LEU A 235 35.70 40.14 -57.29
CA LEU A 235 36.13 40.39 -58.67
C LEU A 235 37.25 41.45 -58.79
N GLY A 236 37.96 41.77 -57.72
CA GLY A 236 38.95 42.86 -57.70
C GLY A 236 40.16 42.61 -56.80
N SER A 237 40.93 41.55 -57.06
CA SER A 237 42.37 41.52 -56.72
C SER A 237 43.05 40.29 -57.36
N GLU A 238 43.31 40.32 -58.66
CA GLU A 238 44.39 39.51 -59.25
C GLU A 238 45.66 40.37 -59.27
N GLY A 239 46.68 39.93 -58.53
CA GLY A 239 47.99 40.58 -58.52
C GLY A 239 49.01 39.80 -57.71
N GLY A 240 49.84 39.01 -58.40
CA GLY A 240 51.20 38.70 -57.96
C GLY A 240 51.43 37.32 -57.35
N ALA A 241 51.95 36.41 -58.17
CA ALA A 241 52.52 35.14 -57.76
C ALA A 241 53.80 35.29 -56.92
N ASN A 242 54.01 34.40 -55.92
CA ASN A 242 55.26 33.65 -55.85
C ASN A 242 55.11 32.36 -55.01
N ALA A 243 55.71 31.29 -55.53
CA ALA A 243 55.69 29.95 -55.00
C ALA A 243 56.66 29.76 -53.82
N ARG A 244 56.29 28.89 -52.87
CA ARG A 244 57.18 27.88 -52.26
C ARG A 244 56.43 26.96 -51.26
N SER A 245 56.39 25.67 -51.63
CA SER A 245 56.54 24.44 -50.78
C SER A 245 55.76 24.25 -49.46
N ALA A 246 54.91 23.21 -49.39
CA ALA A 246 55.02 22.04 -48.47
C ALA A 246 53.72 21.16 -48.43
N PRO A 247 53.81 19.82 -48.27
CA PRO A 247 52.67 18.88 -48.21
C PRO A 247 52.04 18.77 -46.80
N PRO A 248 50.87 18.10 -46.63
CA PRO A 248 49.97 18.36 -45.50
C PRO A 248 50.45 17.72 -44.20
N ALA A 249 50.46 18.52 -43.13
CA ALA A 249 50.67 18.04 -41.77
C ALA A 249 49.34 17.57 -41.16
N ASP A 250 49.35 16.29 -40.83
CA ASP A 250 48.44 15.55 -39.98
C ASP A 250 48.22 16.26 -38.63
N ILE A 251 46.98 16.62 -38.31
CA ILE A 251 46.57 17.15 -37.00
C ILE A 251 46.30 15.99 -36.05
N ASN A 252 47.38 15.34 -35.64
CA ASN A 252 47.40 14.47 -34.47
C ASN A 252 48.65 14.79 -33.62
N SER A 253 48.50 15.67 -32.63
CA SER A 253 49.17 15.61 -31.32
C SER A 253 48.67 16.72 -30.39
N THR A 254 48.01 16.39 -29.28
CA THR A 254 48.55 16.20 -27.91
C THR A 254 48.97 17.54 -27.28
N SER A 255 48.34 18.02 -26.21
CA SER A 255 48.67 17.74 -24.78
C SER A 255 47.92 18.82 -23.97
N THR A 256 47.43 18.72 -22.73
CA THR A 256 47.74 17.96 -21.50
C THR A 256 46.63 18.41 -20.51
N ALA A 257 46.08 17.62 -19.59
CA ALA A 257 46.75 17.11 -18.38
C ALA A 257 45.78 16.18 -17.60
N PRO A 258 46.29 15.42 -16.60
CA PRO A 258 45.72 14.16 -16.14
C PRO A 258 44.73 14.33 -14.98
N VAL A 259 43.74 13.43 -14.86
CA VAL A 259 43.04 13.23 -13.59
C VAL A 259 43.40 11.86 -13.05
N ALA A 260 44.09 11.91 -11.91
CA ALA A 260 44.73 10.84 -11.20
C ALA A 260 43.75 9.81 -10.65
N THR A 261 44.19 8.56 -10.71
CA THR A 261 43.77 7.46 -9.85
C THR A 261 44.08 7.81 -8.40
N ALA A 262 43.07 7.82 -7.52
CA ALA A 262 43.25 7.87 -6.07
C ALA A 262 42.26 6.91 -5.39
N GLU A 263 42.76 5.69 -5.28
CA GLU A 263 42.63 4.78 -4.16
C GLU A 263 42.17 5.39 -2.82
N GLY A 264 41.22 4.71 -2.17
CA GLY A 264 41.15 4.59 -0.71
C GLY A 264 40.94 5.86 0.13
N ARG A 265 39.70 6.08 0.59
CA ARG A 265 39.45 6.33 2.03
C ARG A 265 37.97 6.21 2.40
N ARG A 266 37.63 5.06 3.00
CA ARG A 266 36.55 4.95 3.99
C ARG A 266 36.79 6.04 5.04
N ARG A 267 35.87 7.00 5.14
CA ARG A 267 35.72 7.80 6.35
C ARG A 267 34.49 7.30 7.07
N GLU A 268 34.74 6.48 8.08
CA GLU A 268 33.77 6.15 9.11
C GLU A 268 33.35 7.45 9.80
N ARG A 269 32.04 7.69 9.86
CA ARG A 269 31.47 8.74 10.71
C ARG A 269 31.60 8.28 12.16
N PRO A 270 32.21 9.05 13.07
CA PRO A 270 32.08 8.76 14.49
C PRO A 270 30.63 8.97 14.94
N LEU A 271 30.09 7.93 15.58
CA LEU A 271 28.84 7.95 16.32
C LEU A 271 28.89 9.06 17.37
N ARG A 272 28.08 10.11 17.20
CA ARG A 272 27.86 11.12 18.24
C ARG A 272 26.72 10.62 19.12
N SER A 273 27.08 10.10 20.29
CA SER A 273 26.18 9.79 21.38
C SER A 273 25.79 11.10 22.09
N ASP A 274 24.64 11.66 21.73
CA ASP A 274 24.00 12.70 22.55
C ASP A 274 23.13 12.03 23.62
N THR A 275 23.75 11.81 24.77
CA THR A 275 23.06 11.47 26.03
C THR A 275 22.82 12.78 26.78
N PRO A 276 21.57 13.23 27.00
CA PRO A 276 21.32 14.37 27.87
C PRO A 276 21.45 13.94 29.35
N ARG A 277 22.47 14.48 30.02
CA ARG A 277 22.53 14.56 31.49
C ARG A 277 21.32 15.35 31.98
N ARG A 278 20.40 14.70 32.69
CA ARG A 278 19.52 15.39 33.64
C ARG A 278 20.30 15.65 34.92
N GLN A 279 20.40 16.92 35.27
CA GLN A 279 20.60 17.36 36.64
C GLN A 279 19.28 17.14 37.39
N GLN A 280 19.33 16.38 38.47
CA GLN A 280 18.64 16.58 39.74
C GLN A 280 19.22 15.60 40.75
#